data_AF-A0A5C6C2Y0-F1
#
_entry.id   AF-A0A5C6C2Y0-F1
#
_cell.length_a   1.000
_cell.length_b   1.000
_cell.length_c   1.000
_cell.angle_alpha   90.00
_cell.angle_beta   90.00
_cell.angle_gamma   90.00
#
_symmetry.space_group_name_H-M   'P 1'
#
loop_
_entity.id
_entity.type
_entity.pdbx_description
1 polymer ?
#
loop_
_entity_poly.entity_id
_entity_poly.type
_entity_poly.pdbx_seq_one_letter_code
_entity_poly.pdbx_strand_id
1 'polypeptide(L)'
;MSRNSDPSRRLTVNAAFLKDIKDDNRDLKILIDRMRLLTQSREAAANHWPELLTLFSDLRDQLALHFGLEEAYGYFDEAIGTEAELSITADTLRSQHAVLFEEARHLAEAAADAHTGDTPIEGTTPEVTTAQERILHRFDEFLVQFHDHEEAELKLILDALDEDIGVGD
;
A
#
# COMPACT_ATOMS: atom_id res chain seq x y z
N MET A 1 13.35 -21.76 -42.41
CA MET A 1 11.89 -21.97 -42.50
C MET A 1 11.56 -23.03 -41.46
N SER A 2 10.84 -22.79 -40.37
CA SER A 2 9.93 -21.69 -40.01
C SER A 2 9.96 -21.48 -38.49
N ARG A 3 9.78 -20.22 -38.07
CA ARG A 3 9.57 -19.80 -36.68
C ARG A 3 8.26 -20.41 -36.17
N ASN A 4 8.30 -21.06 -35.02
CA ASN A 4 7.08 -21.41 -34.30
C ASN A 4 6.72 -20.18 -33.45
N SER A 5 5.64 -19.52 -33.83
CA SER A 5 5.00 -18.42 -33.12
C SER A 5 4.54 -18.90 -31.74
N ASP A 6 5.14 -18.36 -30.69
CA ASP A 6 4.65 -18.49 -29.32
C ASP A 6 3.27 -17.82 -29.28
N PRO A 7 2.19 -18.51 -28.90
CA PRO A 7 0.88 -17.89 -28.87
C PRO A 7 0.93 -16.81 -27.80
N SER A 8 0.67 -15.56 -28.20
CA SER A 8 0.36 -14.45 -27.30
C SER A 8 -0.40 -15.00 -26.11
N ARG A 9 0.24 -14.91 -24.94
CA ARG A 9 -0.30 -15.25 -23.63
C ARG A 9 -1.40 -14.23 -23.35
N ARG A 10 -2.52 -14.37 -24.07
CA ARG A 10 -3.69 -13.53 -23.97
C ARG A 10 -4.17 -13.65 -22.52
N LEU A 11 -4.01 -12.57 -21.77
CA LEU A 11 -4.62 -12.35 -20.46
C LEU A 11 -6.03 -12.92 -20.48
N THR A 12 -6.19 -14.12 -19.91
CA THR A 12 -7.51 -14.63 -19.51
C THR A 12 -7.68 -14.26 -18.05
N VAL A 13 -7.45 -12.98 -17.73
CA VAL A 13 -7.78 -12.43 -16.43
C VAL A 13 -9.30 -12.45 -16.33
N ASN A 14 -9.82 -13.35 -15.51
CA ASN A 14 -11.25 -13.52 -15.34
C ASN A 14 -11.83 -12.24 -14.71
N ALA A 15 -12.90 -11.71 -15.32
CA ALA A 15 -13.51 -10.43 -14.98
C ALA A 15 -14.01 -10.35 -13.52
N ALA A 16 -14.28 -11.47 -12.87
CA ALA A 16 -14.59 -11.51 -11.44
C ALA A 16 -13.39 -11.08 -10.58
N PHE A 17 -12.16 -11.28 -11.05
CA PHE A 17 -10.94 -10.98 -10.29
C PHE A 17 -10.47 -9.53 -10.43
N LEU A 18 -10.60 -8.95 -11.63
CA LEU A 18 -10.45 -7.48 -11.78
C LEU A 18 -11.47 -6.73 -10.95
N LYS A 19 -12.63 -7.35 -10.71
CA LYS A 19 -13.63 -6.81 -9.81
C LYS A 19 -13.15 -6.89 -8.35
N ASP A 20 -12.53 -7.99 -7.93
CA ASP A 20 -12.03 -8.16 -6.56
C ASP A 20 -10.90 -7.15 -6.22
N ILE A 21 -9.91 -6.97 -7.10
CA ILE A 21 -8.87 -5.93 -6.92
C ILE A 21 -9.48 -4.53 -6.89
N LYS A 22 -10.42 -4.25 -7.81
CA LYS A 22 -11.08 -2.94 -7.85
C LYS A 22 -11.93 -2.66 -6.61
N ASP A 23 -12.63 -3.67 -6.11
CA ASP A 23 -13.40 -3.57 -4.87
C ASP A 23 -12.45 -3.36 -3.68
N ASP A 24 -11.33 -4.08 -3.62
CA ASP A 24 -10.29 -3.93 -2.60
C ASP A 24 -9.65 -2.53 -2.60
N ASN A 25 -9.19 -2.02 -3.75
CA ASN A 25 -8.61 -0.68 -3.86
C ASN A 25 -9.62 0.41 -3.45
N ARG A 26 -10.91 0.21 -3.73
CA ARG A 26 -11.96 1.13 -3.29
C ARG A 26 -12.10 1.11 -1.77
N ASP A 27 -12.11 -0.07 -1.17
CA ASP A 27 -12.32 -0.24 0.27
C ASP A 27 -11.10 0.30 1.04
N LEU A 28 -9.87 0.05 0.56
CA LEU A 28 -8.64 0.64 1.10
C LEU A 28 -8.63 2.18 1.00
N LYS A 29 -9.08 2.74 -0.13
CA LYS A 29 -9.21 4.19 -0.30
C LYS A 29 -10.19 4.79 0.72
N ILE A 30 -11.37 4.18 0.88
CA ILE A 30 -12.37 4.65 1.85
C ILE A 30 -11.81 4.63 3.28
N LEU A 31 -11.06 3.58 3.62
CA LEU A 31 -10.43 3.43 4.92
C LEU A 31 -9.39 4.54 5.17
N ILE A 32 -8.47 4.76 4.23
CA ILE A 32 -7.46 5.80 4.32
C ILE A 32 -8.10 7.20 4.40
N ASP A 33 -9.11 7.47 3.58
CA ASP A 33 -9.81 8.77 3.58
C ASP A 33 -10.49 9.04 4.93
N ARG A 34 -11.07 8.00 5.56
CA ARG A 34 -11.65 8.10 6.91
C ARG A 34 -10.58 8.38 7.96
N MET A 35 -9.45 7.68 7.92
CA MET A 35 -8.34 7.92 8.84
C MET A 35 -7.84 9.36 8.69
N ARG A 36 -7.60 9.83 7.47
CA ARG A 36 -7.17 11.21 7.18
C ARG A 36 -8.12 12.26 7.74
N LEU A 37 -9.44 12.03 7.67
CA LEU A 37 -10.43 12.94 8.24
C LEU A 37 -10.27 13.08 9.76
N LEU A 38 -10.03 11.98 10.47
CA LEU A 38 -9.87 11.96 11.92
C LEU A 38 -8.48 12.46 12.36
N THR A 39 -7.46 12.32 11.52
CA THR A 39 -6.08 12.75 11.82
C THR A 39 -5.76 14.16 11.35
N GLN A 40 -6.67 14.83 10.61
CA GLN A 40 -6.47 16.18 10.07
C GLN A 40 -6.15 17.23 11.16
N SER A 41 -6.76 17.10 12.34
CA SER A 41 -6.42 17.89 13.52
C SER A 41 -5.92 16.95 14.62
N ARG A 42 -4.79 17.28 15.24
CA ARG A 42 -4.24 16.49 16.36
C ARG A 42 -5.19 16.43 17.56
N GLU A 43 -5.96 17.50 17.79
CA GLU A 43 -7.00 17.52 18.82
C GLU A 43 -8.16 16.57 18.48
N ALA A 44 -8.60 16.54 17.22
CA ALA A 44 -9.62 15.61 16.77
C ALA A 44 -9.13 14.15 16.90
N ALA A 45 -7.89 13.89 16.50
CA ALA A 45 -7.28 12.57 16.62
C ALA A 45 -7.24 12.07 18.08
N ALA A 46 -6.85 12.92 19.03
CA ALA A 46 -6.85 12.57 20.45
C ALA A 46 -8.26 12.27 20.98
N ASN A 47 -9.27 13.04 20.57
CA ASN A 47 -10.66 12.83 20.97
C ASN A 47 -11.28 11.55 20.35
N HIS A 48 -10.83 11.18 19.15
CA HIS A 48 -11.28 10.01 18.41
C HIS A 48 -10.30 8.83 18.50
N TRP A 49 -9.38 8.82 19.48
CA TRP A 49 -8.36 7.79 19.59
C TRP A 49 -8.91 6.35 19.60
N PRO A 50 -9.99 6.02 20.34
CA PRO A 50 -10.55 4.67 20.32
C PRO A 50 -11.06 4.22 18.93
N GLU A 51 -11.55 5.18 18.13
CA GLU A 51 -11.94 4.91 16.74
C GLU A 51 -10.71 4.69 15.87
N LEU A 52 -9.66 5.50 16.04
CA LEU A 52 -8.39 5.34 15.34
C LEU A 52 -7.72 4.00 15.64
N LEU A 53 -7.80 3.46 16.87
CA LEU A 53 -7.28 2.13 17.19
C LEU A 53 -7.89 1.05 16.30
N THR A 54 -9.21 1.11 16.10
CA THR A 54 -9.92 0.17 15.23
C THR A 54 -9.48 0.37 13.79
N LEU A 55 -9.40 1.62 13.32
CA LEU A 55 -8.99 1.92 11.95
C LEU A 55 -7.53 1.52 11.64
N PHE A 56 -6.60 1.63 12.60
CA PHE A 56 -5.23 1.14 12.42
C PHE A 56 -5.18 -0.39 12.32
N SER A 57 -6.00 -1.12 13.09
CA SER A 57 -6.13 -2.57 12.95
C SER A 57 -6.75 -2.95 11.60
N ASP A 58 -7.81 -2.25 11.20
CA ASP A 58 -8.46 -2.47 9.90
C ASP A 58 -7.49 -2.19 8.75
N LEU A 59 -6.64 -1.16 8.86
CA LEU A 59 -5.62 -0.84 7.85
C LEU A 59 -4.60 -1.95 7.70
N ARG A 60 -4.10 -2.50 8.81
CA ARG A 60 -3.20 -3.66 8.78
C ARG A 60 -3.86 -4.84 8.05
N ASP A 61 -5.09 -5.16 8.41
CA ASP A 61 -5.79 -6.33 7.86
C ASP A 61 -6.15 -6.12 6.39
N GLN A 62 -6.55 -4.91 6.00
CA GLN A 62 -6.82 -4.54 4.61
C GLN A 62 -5.54 -4.62 3.77
N LEU A 63 -4.40 -4.14 4.26
CA LEU A 63 -3.13 -4.23 3.53
C LEU A 63 -2.65 -5.68 3.38
N ALA A 64 -2.90 -6.55 4.37
CA ALA A 64 -2.62 -7.98 4.22
C ALA A 64 -3.43 -8.61 3.08
N LEU A 65 -4.71 -8.23 2.95
CA LEU A 65 -5.56 -8.68 1.85
C LEU A 65 -5.06 -8.10 0.53
N HIS A 66 -4.83 -6.78 0.47
CA HIS A 66 -4.38 -6.06 -0.71
C HIS A 66 -3.11 -6.69 -1.31
N PHE A 67 -2.01 -6.73 -0.55
CA PHE A 67 -0.76 -7.33 -1.03
C PHE A 67 -0.90 -8.82 -1.35
N GLY A 68 -1.70 -9.55 -0.57
CA GLY A 68 -1.97 -10.96 -0.83
C GLY A 68 -2.71 -11.20 -2.15
N LEU A 69 -3.63 -10.31 -2.52
CA LEU A 69 -4.28 -10.32 -3.83
C LEU A 69 -3.22 -10.07 -4.91
N GLU A 70 -2.47 -8.99 -4.82
CA GLU A 70 -1.46 -8.60 -5.81
C GLU A 70 -0.42 -9.68 -6.09
N GLU A 71 0.12 -10.29 -5.03
CA GLU A 71 1.09 -11.38 -5.12
C GLU A 71 0.48 -12.66 -5.71
N ALA A 72 -0.75 -12.99 -5.34
CA ALA A 72 -1.43 -14.20 -5.86
C ALA A 72 -1.77 -14.08 -7.35
N TYR A 73 -1.98 -12.88 -7.86
CA TYR A 73 -2.34 -12.64 -9.26
C TYR A 73 -1.14 -12.45 -10.19
N GLY A 74 0.04 -12.17 -9.64
CA GLY A 74 1.29 -12.19 -10.39
C GLY A 74 1.32 -11.21 -11.56
N TYR A 75 0.69 -10.03 -11.47
CA TYR A 75 0.82 -9.01 -12.52
C TYR A 75 2.29 -8.59 -12.73
N PHE A 76 3.09 -8.70 -11.66
CA PHE A 76 4.54 -8.63 -11.73
C PHE A 76 5.18 -9.74 -12.59
N ASP A 77 4.66 -10.98 -12.54
CA ASP A 77 5.21 -12.13 -13.27
C ASP A 77 4.97 -12.05 -14.79
N GLU A 78 3.98 -11.27 -15.24
CA GLU A 78 3.79 -10.98 -16.66
C GLU A 78 4.73 -9.86 -17.16
N ALA A 79 4.98 -8.82 -16.35
CA ALA A 79 6.00 -7.79 -16.65
C ALA A 79 7.44 -8.35 -16.61
N ILE A 80 7.69 -9.37 -15.78
CA ILE A 80 8.98 -10.09 -15.67
C ILE A 80 9.34 -10.85 -16.96
N GLY A 81 8.36 -11.15 -17.83
CA GLY A 81 8.56 -12.00 -19.01
C GLY A 81 9.20 -11.32 -20.23
N THR A 82 9.16 -9.99 -20.33
CA THR A 82 9.51 -9.25 -21.55
C THR A 82 10.83 -8.48 -21.46
N GLU A 83 11.14 -7.86 -20.30
CA GLU A 83 12.37 -7.06 -20.13
C GLU A 83 13.01 -7.21 -18.73
N ALA A 84 14.35 -7.32 -18.70
CA ALA A 84 15.11 -7.54 -17.47
C ALA A 84 15.02 -6.36 -16.47
N GLU A 85 14.81 -5.13 -16.96
CA GLU A 85 14.68 -3.95 -16.11
C GLU A 85 13.30 -3.87 -15.42
N LEU A 86 12.23 -4.23 -16.13
CA LEU A 86 10.89 -4.35 -15.56
C LEU A 86 10.84 -5.47 -14.51
N SER A 87 11.54 -6.58 -14.75
CA SER A 87 11.66 -7.66 -13.77
C SER A 87 12.30 -7.22 -12.45
N ILE A 88 13.38 -6.43 -12.49
CA ILE A 88 14.04 -5.94 -11.28
C ILE A 88 13.14 -4.96 -10.52
N THR A 89 12.43 -4.11 -11.26
CA THR A 89 11.50 -3.14 -10.67
C THR A 89 10.33 -3.85 -10.00
N ALA A 90 9.75 -4.85 -10.66
CA ALA A 90 8.71 -5.72 -10.13
C ALA A 90 9.13 -6.42 -8.81
N ASP A 91 10.31 -7.03 -8.78
CA ASP A 91 10.83 -7.68 -7.57
C ASP A 91 11.08 -6.66 -6.44
N THR A 92 11.52 -5.45 -6.79
CA THR A 92 11.72 -4.38 -5.82
C THR A 92 10.40 -3.93 -5.20
N LEU A 93 9.36 -3.69 -6.02
CA LEU A 93 8.04 -3.29 -5.54
C LEU A 93 7.40 -4.38 -4.67
N ARG A 94 7.44 -5.63 -5.13
CA ARG A 94 6.99 -6.78 -4.34
C ARG A 94 7.70 -6.87 -2.98
N SER A 95 9.00 -6.56 -2.92
CA SER A 95 9.72 -6.57 -1.63
C SER A 95 9.26 -5.47 -0.66
N GLN A 96 8.65 -4.39 -1.16
CA GLN A 96 8.12 -3.30 -0.34
C GLN A 96 6.83 -3.70 0.39
N HIS A 97 6.05 -4.67 -0.12
CA HIS A 97 4.83 -5.15 0.56
C HIS A 97 5.11 -5.58 2.00
N ALA A 98 6.16 -6.39 2.19
CA ALA A 98 6.55 -6.87 3.51
C ALA A 98 6.96 -5.71 4.44
N VAL A 99 7.63 -4.69 3.90
CA VAL A 99 8.05 -3.50 4.66
C VAL A 99 6.84 -2.66 5.06
N LEU A 100 5.95 -2.36 4.12
CA LEU A 100 4.75 -1.56 4.34
C LEU A 100 3.78 -2.26 5.30
N PHE A 101 3.59 -3.57 5.14
CA PHE A 101 2.77 -4.37 6.04
C PHE A 101 3.31 -4.38 7.48
N GLU A 102 4.63 -4.55 7.64
CA GLU A 102 5.27 -4.53 8.95
C GLU A 102 5.14 -3.16 9.61
N GLU A 103 5.29 -2.07 8.85
CA GLU A 103 5.07 -0.71 9.34
C GLU A 103 3.62 -0.46 9.76
N ALA A 104 2.64 -0.94 8.98
CA ALA A 104 1.23 -0.88 9.37
C ALA A 104 0.94 -1.69 10.65
N ARG A 105 1.56 -2.86 10.81
CA ARG A 105 1.45 -3.65 12.05
C ARG A 105 2.02 -2.89 13.24
N HIS A 106 3.22 -2.32 13.10
CA HIS A 106 3.85 -1.53 14.14
C HIS A 106 3.06 -0.27 14.49
N LEU A 107 2.41 0.39 13.51
CA LEU A 107 1.51 1.51 13.76
C LEU A 107 0.31 1.07 14.60
N ALA A 108 -0.33 -0.05 14.26
CA ALA A 108 -1.48 -0.57 15.00
C ALA A 108 -1.11 -0.97 16.45
N GLU A 109 0.03 -1.65 16.63
CA GLU A 109 0.54 -2.01 17.96
C GLU A 109 0.88 -0.77 18.79
N ALA A 110 1.66 0.17 18.22
CA ALA A 110 2.02 1.40 18.91
C ALA A 110 0.80 2.26 19.24
N ALA A 111 -0.22 2.28 18.35
CA ALA A 111 -1.47 2.97 18.61
C ALA A 111 -2.18 2.41 19.84
N ALA A 112 -2.28 1.08 19.93
CA ALA A 112 -2.91 0.39 21.07
C ALA A 112 -2.17 0.65 22.40
N ASP A 113 -0.85 0.79 22.35
CA ASP A 113 -0.01 1.07 23.53
C ASP A 113 -0.01 2.55 23.94
N ALA A 114 -0.44 3.47 23.07
CA ALA A 114 -0.48 4.90 23.38
C ALA A 114 -1.75 5.27 24.16
N HIS A 115 -1.57 5.97 25.27
CA HIS A 115 -2.67 6.33 26.15
C HIS A 115 -3.07 7.80 25.95
N THR A 116 -4.38 8.06 25.97
CA THR A 116 -4.90 9.43 25.90
C THR A 116 -4.48 10.21 27.14
N GLY A 117 -3.81 11.35 26.93
CA GLY A 117 -3.31 12.20 28.00
C GLY A 117 -1.92 11.82 28.54
N ASP A 118 -1.17 10.99 27.79
CA ASP A 118 0.23 10.70 28.11
C ASP A 118 1.04 11.97 28.33
N THR A 119 1.94 11.91 29.33
CA THR A 119 2.80 13.04 29.66
C THR A 119 3.74 13.32 28.48
N PRO A 120 3.99 14.59 28.17
CA PRO A 120 5.01 15.00 27.22
C PRO A 120 6.28 14.16 27.27
N ILE A 121 6.75 13.62 26.14
CA ILE A 121 8.01 12.89 26.10
C ILE A 121 9.16 13.92 26.14
N GLU A 122 9.81 14.05 27.30
CA GLU A 122 10.98 14.92 27.47
C GLU A 122 12.16 14.44 26.59
N GLY A 123 12.81 15.39 25.88
CA GLY A 123 14.05 15.14 25.15
C GLY A 123 13.92 15.10 23.62
N THR A 124 12.70 15.07 23.08
CA THR A 124 12.41 15.38 21.67
C THR A 124 12.21 16.90 21.51
N THR A 125 12.70 17.50 20.43
CA THR A 125 12.76 18.95 20.11
C THR A 125 11.49 19.77 20.43
N PRO A 126 11.56 21.13 20.53
CA PRO A 126 11.08 21.96 21.65
C PRO A 126 9.57 22.03 21.92
N GLU A 127 8.74 21.32 21.16
CA GLU A 127 7.31 21.15 21.40
C GLU A 127 7.09 19.69 21.82
N VAL A 128 7.18 19.47 23.13
CA VAL A 128 6.48 18.43 23.89
C VAL A 128 5.51 17.61 23.02
N THR A 129 5.95 16.44 22.53
CA THR A 129 5.15 15.55 21.69
C THR A 129 4.64 14.38 22.52
N THR A 130 3.34 14.11 22.45
CA THR A 130 2.69 12.94 23.09
C THR A 130 2.99 11.65 22.31
N ALA A 131 2.76 10.49 22.92
CA ALA A 131 2.88 9.20 22.23
C ALA A 131 1.95 9.12 21.00
N GLN A 132 0.71 9.63 21.13
CA GLN A 132 -0.28 9.68 20.05
C GLN A 132 0.21 10.54 18.88
N GLU A 133 0.73 11.74 19.14
CA GLU A 133 1.25 12.61 18.08
C GLU A 133 2.42 11.98 17.32
N ARG A 134 3.34 11.28 18.00
CA ARG A 134 4.42 10.55 17.33
C ARG A 134 3.88 9.49 16.37
N ILE A 135 2.86 8.76 16.77
CA ILE A 135 2.22 7.73 15.93
C ILE A 135 1.55 8.38 14.73
N LEU A 136 0.87 9.51 14.92
CA LEU A 136 0.25 10.25 13.83
C LEU A 136 1.29 10.79 12.84
N HIS A 137 2.46 11.25 13.30
CA HIS A 137 3.56 11.63 12.41
C HIS A 137 4.09 10.44 11.61
N ARG A 138 4.30 9.29 12.26
CA ARG A 138 4.70 8.05 11.56
C ARG A 138 3.63 7.58 10.58
N PHE A 139 2.35 7.77 10.89
CA PHE A 139 1.26 7.47 9.97
C PHE A 139 1.27 8.39 8.75
N ASP A 140 1.53 9.69 8.94
CA ASP A 140 1.66 10.64 7.82
C ASP A 140 2.82 10.22 6.89
N GLU A 141 3.96 9.80 7.45
CA GLU A 141 5.11 9.27 6.68
C GLU A 141 4.78 7.95 5.97
N PHE A 142 4.09 7.04 6.65
CA PHE A 142 3.62 5.79 6.06
C PHE A 142 2.71 6.04 4.86
N LEU A 143 1.78 7.00 4.95
CA LEU A 143 0.87 7.33 3.85
C LEU A 143 1.59 7.89 2.62
N VAL A 144 2.71 8.59 2.80
CA VAL A 144 3.55 9.03 1.67
C VAL A 144 4.23 7.82 1.03
N GLN A 145 4.86 6.96 1.82
CA GLN A 145 5.53 5.76 1.31
C GLN A 145 4.57 4.83 0.57
N PHE A 146 3.38 4.62 1.13
CA PHE A 146 2.35 3.79 0.51
C PHE A 146 1.84 4.41 -0.80
N HIS A 147 1.69 5.73 -0.86
CA HIS A 147 1.29 6.41 -2.09
C HIS A 147 2.36 6.30 -3.19
N ASP A 148 3.62 6.50 -2.84
CA ASP A 148 4.74 6.40 -3.78
C ASP A 148 4.87 4.97 -4.33
N HIS A 149 4.59 3.96 -3.50
CA HIS A 149 4.55 2.56 -3.89
C HIS A 149 3.44 2.29 -4.92
N GLU A 150 2.20 2.68 -4.63
CA GLU A 150 1.05 2.54 -5.54
C GLU A 150 1.27 3.26 -6.88
N GLU A 151 1.88 4.44 -6.86
CA GLU A 151 2.19 5.18 -8.09
C GLU A 151 3.23 4.43 -8.93
N ALA A 152 4.25 3.86 -8.29
CA ALA A 152 5.28 3.09 -8.96
C ALA A 152 4.75 1.78 -9.56
N GLU A 153 3.82 1.11 -8.89
CA GLU A 153 3.13 -0.08 -9.40
C GLU A 153 2.25 0.23 -10.61
N LEU A 154 1.43 1.29 -10.50
CA LEU A 154 0.60 1.74 -11.62
C LEU A 154 1.47 2.08 -12.83
N LYS A 155 2.60 2.75 -12.61
CA LYS A 155 3.55 3.07 -13.68
C LYS A 155 4.12 1.80 -14.31
N LEU A 156 4.56 0.82 -13.52
CA LEU A 156 5.07 -0.45 -14.04
C LEU A 156 4.02 -1.16 -14.91
N ILE A 157 2.76 -1.17 -14.48
CA ILE A 157 1.66 -1.77 -15.24
C ILE A 157 1.46 -1.04 -16.57
N LEU A 158 1.48 0.29 -16.58
CA LEU A 158 1.33 1.08 -17.81
C LEU A 158 2.49 0.86 -18.77
N ASP A 159 3.74 0.87 -18.28
CA ASP A 159 4.94 0.66 -19.08
C ASP A 159 4.92 -0.74 -19.72
N ALA A 160 4.54 -1.78 -18.96
CA ALA A 160 4.40 -3.14 -19.48
C ALA A 160 3.29 -3.28 -20.56
N LEU A 161 2.20 -2.51 -20.46
CA LEU A 161 1.12 -2.50 -21.45
C LEU A 161 1.52 -1.78 -22.75
N ASP A 162 2.27 -0.68 -22.66
CA ASP A 162 2.74 0.06 -23.83
C ASP A 162 3.75 -0.77 -24.65
N GLU A 163 4.57 -1.59 -23.99
CA GLU A 163 5.47 -2.54 -24.66
C GLU A 163 4.73 -3.67 -25.39
N ASP A 164 3.65 -4.23 -24.82
CA ASP A 164 2.84 -5.27 -25.47
C ASP A 164 2.13 -4.74 -26.75
N ILE A 165 1.81 -3.44 -26.79
CA ILE A 165 1.24 -2.77 -27.98
C ILE A 165 2.30 -2.45 -29.04
N GLY A 166 3.57 -2.27 -28.64
CA GLY A 166 4.67 -1.81 -29.49
C GLY A 166 5.26 -2.84 -30.48
N VAL A 167 4.86 -4.11 -30.43
CA VAL A 167 5.49 -5.21 -31.20
C VAL A 167 4.86 -5.47 -32.58
N GLY A 168 4.10 -4.52 -33.13
CA GLY A 168 3.46 -4.62 -34.44
C GLY A 168 4.30 -4.08 -35.62
N ASP A 169 5.23 -4.90 -36.13
CA ASP A 169 5.73 -4.87 -37.53
C ASP A 169 5.39 -6.20 -38.22
#